data_AF-A0A367IPW6-F1
#
_entry.id   AF-A0A367IPW6-F1
#
_cell.length_a   1.000
_cell.length_b   1.000
_cell.length_c   1.000
_cell.angle_alpha   90.00
_cell.angle_beta   90.00
_cell.angle_gamma   90.00
#
_symmetry.space_group_name_H-M   'P 1'
#
loop_
_entity.id
_entity.type
_entity.pdbx_description
1 polymer ?
#
loop_
_entity_poly.entity_id
_entity_poly.type
_entity_poly.pdbx_seq_one_letter_code
_entity_poly.pdbx_strand_id
1 'polypeptide(L)'
;MFTNNTNGRGDSIIYSAIIKYGWQSFTLEIVEIVDIDGLNNVDKRNLLMSREQHFIDTINPEYNILKVAGSNAGHKMSLEARKKISESKKGKPSHRAGAVHSEESRNLMSTNSTSKKPVYMYSADNTLIGQYQSIDECATDT
;
A
#
# COMPACT_ATOMS: atom_id res chain seq x y z
N MET A 1 15.57 33.72 14.58
CA MET A 1 15.27 33.58 13.14
C MET A 1 15.18 32.10 12.83
N PHE A 2 14.00 31.58 12.52
CA PHE A 2 13.87 30.19 12.07
C PHE A 2 14.17 30.16 10.58
N THR A 3 15.25 29.48 10.21
CA THR A 3 15.69 29.38 8.82
C THR A 3 14.68 28.57 8.02
N ASN A 4 14.14 29.15 6.94
CA ASN A 4 13.35 28.44 5.94
C ASN A 4 14.26 27.39 5.27
N ASN A 5 14.21 26.17 5.78
CA ASN A 5 14.89 25.04 5.18
C ASN A 5 14.07 24.58 3.97
N THR A 6 14.38 25.10 2.78
CA THR A 6 13.81 24.71 1.49
C THR A 6 14.34 23.35 0.99
N ASN A 7 14.60 22.41 1.91
CA ASN A 7 15.00 21.07 1.54
C ASN A 7 13.77 20.26 1.15
N GLY A 8 13.66 19.92 -0.14
CA GLY A 8 12.54 19.24 -0.79
C GLY A 8 12.25 17.81 -0.33
N ARG A 9 12.06 17.60 0.97
CA ARG A 9 11.38 16.44 1.57
C ARG A 9 9.95 16.85 1.90
N GLY A 10 9.02 15.91 1.78
CA GLY A 10 7.57 16.18 1.83
C GLY A 10 7.17 17.09 2.99
N ASP A 11 6.36 18.11 2.66
CA ASP A 11 5.95 19.14 3.60
C ASP A 11 5.02 18.53 4.65
N SER A 12 5.56 18.26 5.83
CA SER A 12 4.74 17.91 6.99
C SER A 12 3.91 19.13 7.38
N ILE A 13 2.58 18.99 7.32
CA ILE A 13 1.65 20.12 7.55
C ILE A 13 1.86 20.71 8.95
N ILE A 14 2.02 19.87 9.97
CA ILE A 14 2.28 20.31 11.35
C ILE A 14 3.62 21.05 11.46
N TYR A 15 4.66 20.57 10.77
CA TYR A 15 5.96 21.23 10.77
C TYR A 15 5.89 22.63 10.15
N SER A 16 5.23 22.75 8.99
CA SER A 16 5.01 24.03 8.33
C SER A 16 4.19 24.99 9.20
N ALA A 17 3.18 24.48 9.92
CA ALA A 17 2.38 25.28 10.83
C ALA A 17 3.20 25.79 12.04
N ILE A 18 4.04 24.94 12.63
CA ILE A 18 4.94 25.33 13.73
C ILE A 18 5.93 26.40 13.29
N ILE A 19 6.53 26.30 12.09
CA ILE A 19 7.43 27.34 11.57
C ILE A 19 6.69 28.66 11.38
N LYS A 20 5.47 28.60 10.83
CA LYS A 20 4.69 29.79 10.49
C LYS A 20 4.15 30.52 11.71
N TYR A 21 3.64 29.80 12.71
CA TYR A 21 2.94 30.38 13.85
C TYR A 21 3.76 30.36 15.16
N GLY A 22 4.90 29.66 15.18
CA GLY A 22 5.76 29.53 16.37
C GLY A 22 5.26 28.50 17.37
N TRP A 23 6.18 27.98 18.19
CA TRP A 23 5.91 26.95 19.20
C TRP A 23 4.92 27.40 20.27
N GLN A 24 4.88 28.70 20.60
CA GLN A 24 3.97 29.26 21.60
C GLN A 24 2.49 29.15 21.18
N SER A 25 2.23 28.93 19.90
CA SER A 25 0.89 28.73 19.35
C SER A 25 0.40 27.27 19.47
N PHE A 26 1.24 26.36 19.99
CA PHE A 26 0.92 24.94 20.14
C PHE A 26 1.07 24.50 21.60
N THR A 27 0.25 23.53 22.00
CA THR A 27 0.32 22.87 23.31
C THR A 27 0.55 21.38 23.11
N LEU A 28 1.24 20.76 24.07
CA LEU A 28 1.44 19.31 24.11
C LEU A 28 0.73 18.76 25.34
N GLU A 29 -0.15 17.79 25.11
CA GLU A 29 -0.96 17.16 26.15
C GLU A 29 -0.91 15.63 25.99
N ILE A 30 -0.84 14.91 27.12
CA ILE A 30 -0.89 13.45 27.14
C ILE A 30 -2.36 13.04 27.19
N VAL A 31 -2.85 12.43 26.10
CA VAL A 31 -4.26 12.05 25.98
C VAL A 31 -4.58 10.74 26.71
N GLU A 32 -3.64 9.77 26.71
CA GLU A 32 -3.82 8.48 27.37
C GLU A 32 -2.45 7.90 27.77
N ILE A 33 -2.36 7.35 28.98
CA ILE A 33 -1.24 6.52 29.42
C ILE A 33 -1.69 5.07 29.34
N VAL A 34 -1.05 4.29 28.47
CA VAL A 34 -1.38 2.88 28.24
C VAL A 34 -0.35 2.02 28.94
N ASP A 35 -0.81 1.11 29.80
CA ASP A 35 0.05 0.09 30.38
C ASP A 35 0.38 -0.97 29.31
N ILE A 36 1.68 -1.20 29.12
CA ILE A 36 2.21 -2.14 28.13
C ILE A 36 3.08 -3.23 28.80
N ASP A 37 3.17 -3.23 30.12
CA ASP A 37 3.98 -4.19 30.85
C ASP A 37 3.38 -5.59 30.74
N GLY A 38 4.26 -6.60 30.67
CA GLY A 38 3.85 -8.00 30.48
C GLY A 38 3.40 -8.38 29.06
N LEU A 39 3.27 -7.42 28.13
CA LEU A 39 2.91 -7.72 26.74
C LEU A 39 4.12 -8.05 25.86
N ASN A 40 3.93 -8.93 24.88
CA ASN A 40 4.91 -9.17 23.82
C ASN A 40 4.87 -8.05 22.75
N ASN A 41 5.84 -8.04 21.82
CA ASN A 41 5.96 -6.97 20.81
C ASN A 41 4.75 -6.86 19.86
N VAL A 42 4.08 -7.98 19.57
CA VAL A 42 2.92 -8.00 18.66
C VAL A 42 1.71 -7.40 19.35
N ASP A 43 1.45 -7.81 20.60
CA ASP A 43 0.31 -7.32 21.39
C ASP A 43 0.48 -5.85 21.74
N LYS A 44 1.70 -5.42 22.09
CA LYS A 44 2.04 -3.99 22.27
C LYS A 44 1.69 -3.17 21.04
N ARG A 45 2.13 -3.63 19.87
CA ARG A 45 1.86 -2.93 18.60
C ARG A 45 0.36 -2.86 18.35
N ASN A 46 -0.36 -3.97 18.47
CA ASN A 46 -1.80 -4.01 18.19
C ASN A 46 -2.59 -3.12 19.14
N LEU A 47 -2.25 -3.12 20.44
CA LEU A 47 -2.85 -2.25 21.44
C LEU A 47 -2.63 -0.78 21.08
N LEU A 48 -1.37 -0.37 20.88
CA LEU A 48 -1.03 1.03 20.57
C LEU A 48 -1.67 1.51 19.27
N MET A 49 -1.68 0.69 18.21
CA MET A 49 -2.34 1.04 16.94
C MET A 49 -3.86 1.21 17.11
N SER A 50 -4.49 0.37 17.94
CA SER A 50 -5.93 0.47 18.21
C SER A 50 -6.28 1.74 19.00
N ARG A 51 -5.42 2.12 19.96
CA ARG A 51 -5.58 3.37 20.72
C ARG A 51 -5.34 4.61 19.88
N GLU A 52 -4.29 4.59 19.05
CA GLU A 52 -4.02 5.67 18.08
C GLU A 52 -5.20 5.87 17.13
N GLN A 53 -5.72 4.79 16.53
CA GLN A 53 -6.87 4.88 15.63
C GLN A 53 -8.10 5.46 16.32
N HIS A 54 -8.38 5.04 17.57
CA HIS A 54 -9.51 5.57 18.33
C HIS A 54 -9.44 7.09 18.50
N PHE A 55 -8.26 7.66 18.82
CA PHE A 55 -8.14 9.11 18.94
C PHE A 55 -8.13 9.83 17.60
N ILE A 56 -7.55 9.24 16.55
CA ILE A 56 -7.66 9.79 15.19
C ILE A 56 -9.13 9.91 14.79
N ASP A 57 -9.95 8.89 15.03
CA ASP A 57 -11.35 8.87 14.66
C ASP A 57 -12.20 9.79 15.56
N THR A 58 -11.90 9.82 16.87
CA THR A 58 -12.67 10.60 17.85
C THR A 58 -12.39 12.10 17.75
N ILE A 59 -11.11 12.48 17.66
CA ILE A 59 -10.68 13.88 17.65
C ILE A 59 -10.72 14.45 16.22
N ASN A 60 -10.52 13.60 15.20
CA ASN A 60 -10.36 13.99 13.81
C ASN A 60 -9.39 15.18 13.64
N PRO A 61 -8.12 15.03 14.09
CA PRO A 61 -7.19 16.14 14.19
C PRO A 61 -6.79 16.70 12.81
N GLU A 62 -6.86 18.02 12.66
CA GLU A 62 -6.61 18.73 11.39
C GLU A 62 -5.22 18.46 10.82
N TYR A 63 -4.21 18.34 11.68
CA TYR A 63 -2.82 18.16 11.27
C TYR A 63 -2.45 16.72 10.93
N ASN A 64 -3.33 15.75 11.16
CA ASN A 64 -3.04 14.35 10.88
C ASN A 64 -3.38 14.00 9.43
N ILE A 65 -2.35 13.66 8.65
CA ILE A 65 -2.47 13.41 7.20
C ILE A 65 -3.02 12.01 6.92
N LEU A 66 -2.59 11.02 7.70
CA LEU A 66 -2.98 9.63 7.52
C LEU A 66 -4.20 9.30 8.38
N LYS A 67 -5.29 8.90 7.73
CA LYS A 67 -6.55 8.56 8.43
C LYS A 67 -6.50 7.22 9.16
N VAL A 68 -5.54 6.37 8.81
CA VAL A 68 -5.39 5.04 9.39
C VAL A 68 -4.07 4.98 10.14
N ALA A 69 -4.15 4.61 11.43
CA ALA A 69 -2.99 4.44 12.30
C ALA A 69 -2.00 3.46 11.68
N GLY A 70 -0.72 3.86 11.64
CA GLY A 70 0.37 3.04 11.10
C GLY A 70 0.27 2.67 9.61
N SER A 71 -0.65 3.24 8.83
CA SER A 71 -0.86 2.88 7.43
C SER A 71 -0.99 4.08 6.52
N ASN A 72 -0.24 4.07 5.41
CA ASN A 72 -0.39 5.03 4.32
C ASN A 72 -1.32 4.51 3.20
N ALA A 73 -1.99 3.38 3.41
CA ALA A 73 -2.89 2.81 2.42
C ALA A 73 -4.00 3.81 2.05
N GLY A 74 -4.22 3.99 0.74
CA GLY A 74 -5.20 4.94 0.22
C GLY A 74 -4.76 6.41 0.24
N HIS A 75 -3.66 6.77 0.91
CA HIS A 75 -3.11 8.13 0.85
C HIS A 75 -2.50 8.41 -0.53
N LYS A 76 -3.02 9.42 -1.21
CA LYS A 76 -2.57 9.81 -2.55
C LYS A 76 -1.45 10.84 -2.44
N MET A 77 -0.32 10.54 -3.06
CA MET A 77 0.76 11.51 -3.23
C MET A 77 0.32 12.69 -4.11
N SER A 78 0.82 13.88 -3.80
CA SER A 78 0.64 15.08 -4.61
C SER A 78 1.16 14.86 -6.04
N LEU A 79 0.60 15.61 -7.00
CA LEU A 79 1.00 15.52 -8.41
C LEU A 79 2.48 15.84 -8.59
N GLU A 80 2.99 16.83 -7.86
CA GLU A 80 4.40 17.22 -7.90
C GLU A 80 5.32 16.11 -7.41
N ALA A 81 5.00 15.49 -6.26
CA ALA A 81 5.79 14.39 -5.71
C ALA A 81 5.77 13.17 -6.65
N ARG A 82 4.60 12.88 -7.25
CA ARG A 82 4.45 11.82 -8.27
C ARG A 82 5.32 12.10 -9.49
N LYS A 83 5.33 13.33 -9.98
CA LYS A 83 6.15 13.76 -11.13
C LYS A 83 7.64 13.61 -10.82
N LYS A 84 8.11 14.11 -9.67
CA LYS A 84 9.52 13.96 -9.23
C LYS A 84 9.96 12.49 -9.14
N ILE A 85 9.11 11.61 -8.61
CA ILE A 85 9.39 10.16 -8.55
C ILE A 85 9.41 9.55 -9.96
N SER A 86 8.49 9.95 -10.82
CA SER A 86 8.45 9.46 -12.20
C SER A 86 9.72 9.85 -12.96
N GLU A 87 10.13 11.11 -12.86
CA GLU A 87 11.34 11.64 -13.49
C GLU A 87 12.60 10.95 -12.93
N SER A 88 12.68 10.73 -11.61
CA SER A 88 13.84 10.10 -11.00
C SER A 88 14.01 8.62 -11.36
N LYS A 89 12.91 7.93 -11.72
CA LYS A 89 12.91 6.52 -12.14
C LYS A 89 13.03 6.33 -13.66
N LYS A 90 12.68 7.35 -14.45
CA LYS A 90 12.66 7.24 -15.92
C LYS A 90 14.05 6.88 -16.46
N GLY A 91 14.10 5.86 -17.31
CA GLY A 91 15.33 5.38 -17.95
C GLY A 91 16.28 4.59 -17.05
N LYS A 92 15.96 4.38 -15.77
CA LYS A 92 16.78 3.54 -14.89
C LYS A 92 16.32 2.08 -14.95
N PRO A 93 17.23 1.13 -15.22
CA PRO A 93 16.87 -0.27 -15.20
C PRO A 93 16.42 -0.68 -13.79
N SER A 94 15.48 -1.62 -13.73
CA SER A 94 15.15 -2.30 -12.48
C SER A 94 16.38 -3.03 -11.94
N HIS A 95 16.47 -3.20 -10.62
CA HIS A 95 17.49 -4.09 -10.04
C HIS A 95 17.35 -5.55 -10.50
N ARG A 96 16.20 -5.90 -11.12
CA ARG A 96 15.93 -7.19 -11.76
C ARG A 96 16.05 -7.14 -13.28
N ALA A 97 16.58 -6.07 -13.87
CA ALA A 97 16.76 -6.00 -15.32
C ALA A 97 17.69 -7.13 -15.78
N GLY A 98 17.25 -7.89 -16.79
CA GLY A 98 17.97 -9.07 -17.28
C GLY A 98 17.79 -10.34 -16.43
N ALA A 99 17.09 -10.28 -15.29
CA ALA A 99 16.79 -11.48 -14.52
C ALA A 99 15.74 -12.34 -15.23
N VAL A 100 15.99 -13.64 -15.34
CA VAL A 100 15.06 -14.62 -15.91
C VAL A 100 14.32 -15.32 -14.77
N HIS A 101 13.02 -15.54 -14.93
CA HIS A 101 12.24 -16.32 -13.98
C HIS A 101 12.57 -17.81 -14.08
N SER A 102 12.65 -18.49 -12.93
CA SER A 102 12.74 -19.95 -12.88
C SER A 102 11.53 -20.60 -13.55
N GLU A 103 11.68 -21.85 -14.00
CA GLU A 103 10.58 -22.63 -14.56
C GLU A 103 9.41 -22.74 -13.59
N GLU A 104 9.71 -23.06 -12.33
CA GLU A 104 8.72 -23.12 -11.25
C GLU A 104 7.95 -21.81 -11.10
N SER A 105 8.64 -20.66 -11.09
CA SER A 105 8.01 -19.35 -10.97
C SER A 105 7.14 -19.02 -12.19
N ARG A 106 7.58 -19.36 -13.40
CA ARG A 106 6.78 -19.19 -14.63
C ARG A 106 5.51 -20.03 -14.61
N ASN A 107 5.62 -21.29 -14.17
CA ASN A 107 4.47 -22.19 -14.07
C ASN A 107 3.48 -21.69 -13.02
N LEU A 108 3.95 -21.19 -11.88
CA LEU A 108 3.09 -20.60 -10.85
C LEU A 108 2.38 -19.33 -11.34
N MET A 109 3.08 -18.47 -12.08
CA MET A 109 2.46 -17.27 -12.68
C MET A 109 1.43 -17.63 -13.75
N SER A 110 1.67 -18.67 -14.55
CA SER A 110 0.71 -19.17 -15.53
C SER A 110 -0.53 -19.73 -14.83
N THR A 111 -0.37 -20.61 -13.85
CA THR A 111 -1.49 -21.24 -13.10
C THR A 111 -2.35 -20.22 -12.39
N ASN A 112 -1.77 -19.22 -11.73
CA ASN A 112 -2.50 -18.19 -11.00
C ASN A 112 -2.99 -17.01 -11.86
N SER A 113 -2.86 -17.10 -13.18
CA SER A 113 -3.32 -16.03 -14.07
C SER A 113 -4.84 -15.91 -14.01
N THR A 114 -5.32 -14.74 -13.56
CA THR A 114 -6.75 -14.40 -13.51
C THR A 114 -7.39 -14.28 -14.90
N SER A 115 -6.58 -14.29 -15.96
CA SER A 115 -7.03 -14.26 -17.35
C SER A 115 -7.34 -15.64 -17.93
N LYS A 116 -7.10 -16.74 -17.20
CA LYS A 116 -7.50 -18.08 -17.63
C LYS A 116 -9.02 -18.19 -17.63
N LYS A 117 -9.57 -18.63 -18.77
CA LYS A 117 -11.01 -18.82 -18.96
C LYS A 117 -11.27 -20.29 -19.26
N PRO A 118 -12.23 -20.92 -18.56
CA PRO A 118 -12.60 -22.29 -18.86
C PRO A 118 -13.24 -22.39 -20.24
N VAL A 119 -13.01 -23.50 -20.91
CA VAL A 119 -13.57 -23.84 -22.22
C VAL A 119 -14.56 -24.98 -22.04
N TYR A 120 -15.75 -24.82 -22.61
CA TYR A 120 -16.82 -25.82 -22.57
C TYR A 120 -17.09 -26.33 -23.99
N MET A 121 -17.05 -27.64 -24.16
CA MET A 121 -17.29 -28.30 -25.45
C MET A 121 -18.69 -28.90 -25.48
N TYR A 122 -19.45 -28.63 -26.54
CA TYR A 122 -20.84 -29.08 -26.70
C TYR A 122 -21.02 -29.94 -27.96
N SER A 123 -21.96 -30.87 -27.92
CA SER A 123 -22.42 -31.63 -29.08
C SER A 123 -23.26 -30.76 -30.02
N ALA A 124 -23.54 -31.25 -31.23
CA ALA A 124 -24.47 -30.61 -32.15
C ALA A 124 -25.89 -30.47 -31.55
N ASP A 125 -26.26 -31.37 -30.63
CA ASP A 125 -27.52 -31.34 -29.87
C ASP A 125 -27.41 -30.48 -28.59
N ASN A 126 -26.38 -29.63 -28.49
CA ASN A 126 -26.13 -28.71 -27.39
C ASN A 126 -25.97 -29.38 -26.01
N THR A 127 -25.51 -30.64 -25.99
CA THR A 127 -25.21 -31.37 -24.75
C THR A 127 -23.74 -31.13 -24.38
N LEU A 128 -23.45 -30.82 -23.11
CA LEU A 128 -22.08 -30.60 -22.63
C LEU A 128 -21.28 -31.91 -22.68
N ILE A 129 -20.20 -31.93 -23.46
CA ILE A 129 -19.31 -33.09 -23.66
C ILE A 129 -18.05 -32.97 -22.79
N GLY A 130 -17.54 -31.76 -22.57
CA GLY A 130 -16.28 -31.57 -21.83
C GLY A 130 -16.12 -30.17 -21.26
N GLN A 131 -15.35 -30.08 -20.18
CA GLN A 131 -14.95 -28.84 -19.54
C GLN A 131 -13.44 -28.84 -19.31
N TYR A 132 -12.80 -27.79 -19.79
CA TYR A 132 -11.36 -27.57 -19.69
C TYR A 132 -11.09 -26.26 -18.95
N GLN A 133 -10.01 -26.18 -18.20
CA GLN A 133 -9.60 -24.97 -17.48
C GLN A 133 -9.02 -23.90 -18.42
N SER A 134 -8.52 -24.30 -19.60
CA SER A 134 -8.06 -23.39 -20.65
C SER A 134 -8.20 -23.98 -22.05
N ILE A 135 -8.00 -23.12 -23.06
CA ILE A 135 -7.96 -23.53 -24.48
C ILE A 135 -6.74 -24.42 -24.79
N ASP A 136 -5.61 -24.19 -24.12
CA ASP A 136 -4.40 -24.98 -24.31
C ASP A 136 -4.60 -26.42 -23.82
N GLU A 137 -5.31 -26.60 -22.70
CA GLU A 137 -5.68 -27.92 -22.17
C GLU A 137 -6.64 -28.66 -23.11
N CYS A 138 -7.63 -27.93 -23.66
CA CYS A 138 -8.54 -28.48 -24.66
C CYS A 138 -7.81 -28.94 -25.94
N ALA A 139 -6.76 -28.22 -26.36
CA ALA A 139 -6.01 -28.52 -27.58
C ALA A 139 -5.05 -29.72 -27.44
N THR A 140 -4.69 -30.10 -26.22
CA THR A 140 -3.83 -31.28 -25.97
C THR A 140 -4.58 -32.61 -25.92
N ASP A 141 -5.91 -32.56 -25.78
CA ASP A 141 -6.78 -33.74 -25.64
C ASP A 141 -7.37 -34.26 -26.97
N THR A 142 -7.06 -33.61 -28.10
CA THR A 142 -7.45 -34.02 -29.46
C THR A 142 -6.36 -34.81 -30.17
#